data_AF-A0A7Y3FEW6-F1
#
_entry.id   AF-A0A7Y3FEW6-F1
#
_cell.length_a   1.000
_cell.length_b   1.000
_cell.length_c   1.000
_cell.angle_alpha   90.00
_cell.angle_beta   90.00
_cell.angle_gamma   90.00
#
_symmetry.space_group_name_H-M   'P 1'
#
loop_
_entity.id
_entity.type
_entity.pdbx_description
1 polymer ?
#
loop_
_entity_poly.entity_id
_entity_poly.type
_entity_poly.pdbx_seq_one_letter_code
_entity_poly.pdbx_strand_id
1 'polypeptide(L)'
;MKTILLFVSLLTISFFSISLRAQYIPTSPYLQNPSLAIGYTDSCAQFWLQTYDYASGGFFTRINKFGTPIGTNKHMLTQTRNIYAMVRAYMLTGDTTYINLAEQALNWMYAHAWDYNNDGWFQELDISGNPINPTADKTAFFQHYALLGITAYYEATGDTTARNWLMRGYNHLENIYWDTRPAYLGYYDKANFNNQNTWDKSFNATVDAITTHLLYLYLMDEDLAYQSRLEELAAEIINHMVASMSQQTIGFVERYDSDWNWDNSETMTIMGHVLKAGWCLARIHHLFPDPSYVNSAELLINHVWDNGYDHEYWGPYKDFNRVTGEMLMWGLPDTTKAWWQLEQAITAGLQMYDITKESWYLQMADESIKFFMTHFVDHVYGEVYGDRTRYGAFAWNEEKGGDWKAGYHSTETGYYTYLYGSLFYTYEPVTLHYSYEPLNYNREFVLTPLAIKDTNLMISQVLKNGQTYANYDPYNRILTLPAGEGGHFEVTYESTVTQLVTIEQNELNDFELYQNYPNPFNPTTIIKYTVPTVTLREPQSDIH
;
A
#
# COMPACT_ATOMS: atom_id res chain seq x y z
N MET A 1 72.41 -7.55 -25.16
CA MET A 1 71.39 -6.99 -26.07
C MET A 1 70.03 -7.19 -25.42
N LYS A 2 69.33 -6.10 -25.07
CA LYS A 2 67.99 -6.14 -24.49
C LYS A 2 66.97 -6.23 -25.63
N THR A 3 66.09 -7.22 -25.59
CA THR A 3 64.94 -7.33 -26.49
C THR A 3 63.71 -6.82 -25.74
N ILE A 4 63.12 -5.74 -26.22
CA ILE A 4 61.86 -5.17 -25.71
C ILE A 4 60.73 -5.79 -26.55
N LEU A 5 59.80 -6.51 -25.91
CA LEU A 5 58.51 -6.84 -26.52
C LEU A 5 57.52 -5.72 -26.23
N LEU A 6 57.01 -5.08 -27.28
CA LEU A 6 55.80 -4.26 -27.21
C LEU A 6 54.58 -5.18 -27.28
N PHE A 7 53.71 -5.14 -26.28
CA PHE A 7 52.34 -5.64 -26.37
C PHE A 7 51.42 -4.47 -26.69
N VAL A 8 50.70 -4.56 -27.82
CA VAL A 8 49.63 -3.63 -28.18
C VAL A 8 48.32 -4.26 -27.71
N SER A 9 47.65 -3.67 -26.72
CA SER A 9 46.30 -4.05 -26.32
C SER A 9 45.28 -3.29 -27.18
N LEU A 10 44.53 -3.99 -28.03
CA LEU A 10 43.33 -3.44 -28.65
C LEU A 10 42.24 -3.29 -27.58
N LEU A 11 41.83 -2.06 -27.29
CA LEU A 11 40.62 -1.77 -26.53
C LEU A 11 39.42 -1.98 -27.47
N THR A 12 38.63 -3.03 -27.24
CA THR A 12 37.29 -3.16 -27.83
C THR A 12 36.32 -2.34 -26.99
N ILE A 13 35.89 -1.19 -27.51
CA ILE A 13 34.80 -0.40 -26.94
C ILE A 13 33.49 -1.05 -27.39
N SER A 14 32.82 -1.77 -26.47
CA SER A 14 31.46 -2.27 -26.68
C SER A 14 30.49 -1.10 -26.56
N PHE A 15 29.92 -0.65 -27.68
CA PHE A 15 28.78 0.26 -27.67
C PHE A 15 27.54 -0.50 -27.20
N PHE A 16 27.15 -0.32 -25.94
CA PHE A 16 25.79 -0.64 -25.51
C PHE A 16 24.85 0.39 -26.13
N SER A 17 24.10 -0.02 -27.14
CA SER A 17 22.98 0.75 -27.67
C SER A 17 21.86 0.79 -26.63
N ILE A 18 21.85 1.83 -25.80
CA ILE A 18 20.71 2.16 -24.93
C ILE A 18 19.57 2.56 -25.86
N SER A 19 18.60 1.65 -26.04
CA SER A 19 17.36 2.00 -26.71
C SER A 19 16.59 2.92 -25.77
N LEU A 20 16.56 4.22 -26.06
CA LEU A 20 15.65 5.18 -25.44
C LEU A 20 14.22 4.74 -25.81
N ARG A 21 13.60 3.89 -24.99
CA ARG A 21 12.17 3.63 -25.08
C ARG A 21 11.45 4.90 -24.63
N ALA A 22 10.41 5.30 -25.37
CA ALA A 22 9.54 6.39 -24.94
C ALA A 22 8.98 6.03 -23.55
N GLN A 23 9.13 6.94 -22.59
CA GLN A 23 8.58 6.77 -21.25
C GLN A 23 7.05 6.74 -21.34
N TYR A 24 6.41 5.80 -20.64
CA TYR A 24 4.96 5.74 -20.55
C TYR A 24 4.43 7.05 -19.96
N ILE A 25 3.38 7.61 -20.56
CA ILE A 25 2.75 8.86 -20.10
C ILE A 25 1.41 8.49 -19.45
N PRO A 26 1.27 8.66 -18.13
CA PRO A 26 0.02 8.41 -17.42
C PRO A 26 -1.17 9.19 -17.98
N THR A 27 -2.32 8.53 -18.01
CA THR A 27 -3.60 9.06 -18.50
C THR A 27 -4.63 9.26 -17.41
N SER A 28 -4.44 8.66 -16.23
CA SER A 28 -5.28 8.86 -15.07
C SER A 28 -5.09 10.28 -14.53
N PRO A 29 -6.18 11.04 -14.30
CA PRO A 29 -6.10 12.34 -13.63
C PRO A 29 -5.40 12.27 -12.27
N TYR A 30 -5.50 11.12 -11.58
CA TYR A 30 -4.92 10.90 -10.26
C TYR A 30 -3.42 10.60 -10.27
N LEU A 31 -2.81 10.25 -11.42
CA LEU A 31 -1.34 10.21 -11.54
C LEU A 31 -0.77 11.49 -12.16
N GLN A 32 -1.58 12.20 -12.95
CA GLN A 32 -1.24 13.54 -13.45
C GLN A 32 -1.31 14.60 -12.33
N ASN A 33 -2.23 14.41 -11.38
CA ASN A 33 -2.37 15.22 -10.18
C ASN A 33 -2.74 14.34 -8.96
N PRO A 34 -1.74 13.77 -8.27
CA PRO A 34 -1.94 12.90 -7.11
C PRO A 34 -2.75 13.52 -5.96
N SER A 35 -2.76 14.86 -5.83
CA SER A 35 -3.54 15.55 -4.78
C SER A 35 -5.06 15.32 -4.88
N LEU A 36 -5.57 14.94 -6.06
CA LEU A 36 -6.99 14.57 -6.23
C LEU A 36 -7.39 13.38 -5.33
N ALA A 37 -6.43 12.53 -4.95
CA ALA A 37 -6.69 11.38 -4.08
C ALA A 37 -7.10 11.80 -2.65
N ILE A 38 -6.78 13.02 -2.21
CA ILE A 38 -7.22 13.56 -0.91
C ILE A 38 -8.74 13.66 -0.87
N GLY A 39 -9.35 14.30 -1.88
CA GLY A 39 -10.81 14.44 -1.96
C GLY A 39 -11.56 13.12 -2.16
N TYR A 40 -10.94 12.17 -2.87
CA TYR A 40 -11.46 10.79 -2.95
C TYR A 40 -11.47 10.12 -1.57
N THR A 41 -10.34 10.20 -0.84
CA THR A 41 -10.22 9.58 0.48
C THR A 41 -11.19 10.17 1.49
N ASP A 42 -11.36 11.50 1.45
CA ASP A 42 -12.37 12.22 2.23
C ASP A 42 -13.79 11.70 1.96
N SER A 43 -14.16 11.53 0.68
CA SER A 43 -15.47 10.98 0.31
C SER A 43 -15.69 9.56 0.82
N CYS A 44 -14.66 8.70 0.85
CA CYS A 44 -14.75 7.37 1.42
C CYS A 44 -14.93 7.43 2.94
N ALA A 45 -14.17 8.28 3.63
CA ALA A 45 -14.27 8.41 5.08
C ALA A 45 -15.63 8.96 5.54
N GLN A 46 -16.17 9.97 4.83
CA GLN A 46 -17.53 10.49 5.09
C GLN A 46 -18.60 9.40 5.03
N PHE A 47 -18.48 8.44 4.09
CA PHE A 47 -19.40 7.30 4.02
C PHE A 47 -19.36 6.43 5.28
N TRP A 48 -18.20 6.24 5.90
CA TRP A 48 -18.03 5.39 7.09
C TRP A 48 -18.39 6.11 8.40
N LEU A 49 -18.31 7.45 8.46
CA LEU A 49 -18.75 8.22 9.64
C LEU A 49 -20.20 7.87 10.04
N GLN A 50 -21.10 7.81 9.06
CA GLN A 50 -22.52 7.50 9.29
C GLN A 50 -22.80 6.03 9.67
N THR A 51 -21.80 5.14 9.59
CA THR A 51 -21.98 3.72 9.94
C THR A 51 -21.56 3.42 11.38
N TYR A 52 -21.10 4.42 12.12
CA TYR A 52 -20.78 4.29 13.54
C TYR A 52 -22.06 4.25 14.38
N ASP A 53 -22.11 3.33 15.34
CA ASP A 53 -23.21 3.20 16.27
C ASP A 53 -22.99 4.13 17.47
N TYR A 54 -23.53 5.34 17.42
CA TYR A 54 -23.41 6.29 18.52
C TYR A 54 -24.18 5.88 19.79
N ALA A 55 -25.05 4.86 19.72
CA ALA A 55 -25.80 4.39 20.89
C ALA A 55 -25.00 3.37 21.71
N SER A 56 -24.28 2.46 21.06
CA SER A 56 -23.56 1.36 21.73
C SER A 56 -22.04 1.33 21.45
N GLY A 57 -21.53 2.28 20.66
CA GLY A 57 -20.12 2.36 20.23
C GLY A 57 -19.76 1.35 19.15
N GLY A 58 -18.68 1.61 18.41
CA GLY A 58 -18.21 0.77 17.31
C GLY A 58 -19.04 0.86 16.02
N PHE A 59 -18.47 0.45 14.90
CA PHE A 59 -19.10 0.43 13.58
C PHE A 59 -19.98 -0.80 13.38
N PHE A 60 -21.09 -0.65 12.66
CA PHE A 60 -21.83 -1.80 12.13
C PHE A 60 -21.06 -2.48 10.99
N THR A 61 -21.13 -3.81 10.90
CA THR A 61 -20.43 -4.59 9.85
C THR A 61 -21.12 -4.51 8.50
N ARG A 62 -22.41 -4.84 8.46
CA ARG A 62 -23.16 -4.97 7.20
C ARG A 62 -23.83 -3.67 6.82
N ILE A 63 -23.31 -3.05 5.76
CA ILE A 63 -23.71 -1.71 5.32
C ILE A 63 -24.15 -1.77 3.86
N ASN A 64 -25.37 -1.30 3.58
CA ASN A 64 -25.87 -1.22 2.22
C ASN A 64 -25.23 -0.06 1.43
N LYS A 65 -25.55 0.08 0.14
CA LYS A 65 -24.98 1.13 -0.72
C LYS A 65 -25.21 2.57 -0.25
N PHE A 66 -26.26 2.80 0.55
CA PHE A 66 -26.62 4.12 1.07
C PHE A 66 -25.93 4.45 2.39
N GLY A 67 -25.12 3.53 2.93
CA GLY A 67 -24.48 3.69 4.24
C GLY A 67 -25.39 3.37 5.41
N THR A 68 -26.54 2.73 5.16
CA THR A 68 -27.44 2.29 6.23
C THR A 68 -27.04 0.88 6.71
N PRO A 69 -26.92 0.68 8.03
CA PRO A 69 -26.75 -0.66 8.61
C PRO A 69 -27.92 -1.58 8.25
N ILE A 70 -27.61 -2.79 7.79
CA ILE A 70 -28.57 -3.86 7.49
C ILE A 70 -28.36 -5.10 8.38
N GLY A 71 -27.53 -4.95 9.41
CA GLY A 71 -27.29 -5.92 10.47
C GLY A 71 -26.75 -5.21 11.71
N THR A 72 -26.85 -5.86 12.86
CA THR A 72 -26.49 -5.28 14.16
C THR A 72 -25.16 -5.78 14.71
N ASN A 73 -24.59 -6.83 14.11
CA ASN A 73 -23.32 -7.41 14.55
C ASN A 73 -22.16 -6.45 14.24
N LYS A 74 -21.11 -6.59 15.04
CA LYS A 74 -19.89 -5.78 14.98
C LYS A 74 -18.70 -6.73 14.84
N HIS A 75 -18.07 -6.70 13.68
CA HIS A 75 -16.90 -7.51 13.39
C HIS A 75 -15.65 -6.72 13.77
N MET A 76 -14.72 -7.35 14.48
CA MET A 76 -13.46 -6.71 14.90
C MET A 76 -12.70 -6.19 13.66
N LEU A 77 -12.64 -7.00 12.60
CA LEU A 77 -12.08 -6.60 11.30
C LEU A 77 -12.69 -5.29 10.76
N THR A 78 -14.00 -5.09 10.85
CA THR A 78 -14.63 -3.84 10.43
C THR A 78 -14.19 -2.67 11.29
N GLN A 79 -14.08 -2.87 12.61
CA GLN A 79 -13.64 -1.81 13.53
C GLN A 79 -12.26 -1.31 13.13
N THR A 80 -11.26 -2.19 13.13
CA THR A 80 -9.85 -1.84 12.85
C THR A 80 -9.65 -1.25 11.46
N ARG A 81 -10.35 -1.78 10.44
CA ARG A 81 -10.27 -1.25 9.07
C ARG A 81 -10.92 0.11 8.91
N ASN A 82 -12.01 0.39 9.62
CA ASN A 82 -12.63 1.72 9.61
C ASN A 82 -11.81 2.71 10.46
N ILE A 83 -11.18 2.28 11.56
CA ILE A 83 -10.23 3.11 12.31
C ILE A 83 -9.08 3.53 11.40
N TYR A 84 -8.47 2.59 10.68
CA TYR A 84 -7.44 2.90 9.68
C TYR A 84 -7.95 3.92 8.65
N ALA A 85 -9.18 3.71 8.14
CA ALA A 85 -9.79 4.61 7.17
C ALA A 85 -9.92 6.04 7.70
N MET A 86 -10.40 6.19 8.94
CA MET A 86 -10.53 7.47 9.62
C MET A 86 -9.15 8.11 9.84
N VAL A 87 -8.16 7.36 10.30
CA VAL A 87 -6.83 7.91 10.59
C VAL A 87 -6.15 8.39 9.31
N ARG A 88 -6.15 7.61 8.24
CA ARG A 88 -5.55 8.06 6.97
C ARG A 88 -6.31 9.24 6.37
N ALA A 89 -7.64 9.29 6.50
CA ALA A 89 -8.40 10.46 6.09
C ALA A 89 -8.02 11.71 6.90
N TYR A 90 -7.86 11.60 8.23
CA TYR A 90 -7.33 12.68 9.06
C TYR A 90 -5.94 13.11 8.57
N MET A 91 -5.03 12.17 8.37
CA MET A 91 -3.66 12.47 7.93
C MET A 91 -3.61 13.19 6.58
N LEU A 92 -4.59 12.99 5.69
CA LEU A 92 -4.66 13.69 4.40
C LEU A 92 -5.41 15.03 4.43
N THR A 93 -6.36 15.21 5.35
CA THR A 93 -7.31 16.33 5.31
C THR A 93 -7.16 17.31 6.48
N GLY A 94 -6.58 16.86 7.59
CA GLY A 94 -6.55 17.57 8.85
C GLY A 94 -7.90 17.62 9.58
N ASP A 95 -8.97 16.98 9.07
CA ASP A 95 -10.29 17.00 9.71
C ASP A 95 -10.30 16.12 10.97
N THR A 96 -10.34 16.77 12.13
CA THR A 96 -10.29 16.12 13.44
C THR A 96 -11.53 15.27 13.74
N THR A 97 -12.62 15.41 12.97
CA THR A 97 -13.78 14.52 13.08
C THR A 97 -13.37 13.06 12.94
N TYR A 98 -12.45 12.77 12.01
CA TYR A 98 -12.00 11.42 11.75
C TYR A 98 -11.14 10.85 12.88
N ILE A 99 -10.11 11.57 13.32
CA ILE A 99 -9.21 11.07 14.38
C ILE A 99 -9.95 10.90 15.72
N ASN A 100 -10.92 11.79 16.02
CA ASN A 100 -11.75 11.67 17.22
C ASN A 100 -12.72 10.48 17.16
N LEU A 101 -13.23 10.10 15.97
CA LEU A 101 -14.03 8.89 15.83
C LEU A 101 -13.17 7.63 15.88
N ALA A 102 -11.97 7.68 15.33
CA ALA A 102 -10.98 6.60 15.41
C ALA A 102 -10.67 6.26 16.88
N GLU A 103 -10.45 7.27 17.72
CA GLU A 103 -10.25 7.11 19.17
C GLU A 103 -11.45 6.40 19.83
N GLN A 104 -12.67 6.85 19.55
CA GLN A 104 -13.90 6.24 20.10
C GLN A 104 -14.06 4.78 19.68
N ALA A 105 -13.76 4.45 18.41
CA ALA A 105 -13.81 3.08 17.92
C ALA A 105 -12.73 2.19 18.54
N LEU A 106 -11.51 2.72 18.76
CA LEU A 106 -10.44 2.01 19.45
C LEU A 106 -10.80 1.71 20.90
N ASN A 107 -11.34 2.71 21.63
CA ASN A 107 -11.80 2.52 23.00
C ASN A 107 -12.87 1.42 23.10
N TRP A 108 -13.77 1.34 22.11
CA TRP A 108 -14.73 0.24 22.02
C TRP A 108 -14.03 -1.11 21.78
N MET A 109 -13.07 -1.19 20.84
CA MET A 109 -12.29 -2.41 20.60
C MET A 109 -11.56 -2.88 21.86
N TYR A 110 -10.90 -1.98 22.58
CA TYR A 110 -10.16 -2.30 23.81
C TYR A 110 -11.07 -2.82 24.91
N ALA A 111 -12.29 -2.28 25.03
CA ALA A 111 -13.25 -2.70 26.04
C ALA A 111 -13.92 -4.04 25.72
N HIS A 112 -14.13 -4.37 24.44
CA HIS A 112 -15.02 -5.48 24.04
C HIS A 112 -14.34 -6.58 23.23
N ALA A 113 -13.43 -6.24 22.33
CA ALA A 113 -12.92 -7.17 21.32
C ALA A 113 -11.75 -8.03 21.80
N TRP A 114 -11.13 -7.72 22.94
CA TRP A 114 -10.06 -8.54 23.51
C TRP A 114 -10.61 -9.66 24.42
N ASP A 115 -10.17 -10.89 24.20
CA ASP A 115 -10.45 -12.02 25.08
C ASP A 115 -9.57 -11.95 26.33
N TYR A 116 -10.08 -11.37 27.41
CA TYR A 116 -9.35 -11.27 28.68
C TYR A 116 -9.14 -12.61 29.40
N ASN A 117 -9.81 -13.69 28.98
CA ASN A 117 -9.64 -15.00 29.61
C ASN A 117 -8.48 -15.79 28.99
N ASN A 118 -8.28 -15.68 27.68
CA ASN A 118 -7.27 -16.45 26.97
C ASN A 118 -6.24 -15.62 26.20
N ASP A 119 -6.39 -14.30 26.14
CA ASP A 119 -5.66 -13.37 25.26
C ASP A 119 -5.93 -13.57 23.75
N GLY A 120 -5.78 -12.49 22.99
CA GLY A 120 -6.12 -12.41 21.57
C GLY A 120 -7.50 -11.80 21.31
N TRP A 121 -7.73 -11.41 20.06
CA TRP A 121 -8.93 -10.72 19.63
C TRP A 121 -10.05 -11.67 19.22
N PHE A 122 -11.28 -11.38 19.65
CA PHE A 122 -12.49 -12.00 19.12
C PHE A 122 -12.74 -11.55 17.68
N GLN A 123 -13.41 -12.40 16.90
CA GLN A 123 -13.72 -12.12 15.50
C GLN A 123 -15.00 -11.27 15.38
N GLU A 124 -16.10 -11.77 15.94
CA GLU A 124 -17.43 -11.18 15.80
C GLU A 124 -18.11 -11.00 17.16
N LEU A 125 -18.74 -9.84 17.33
CA LEU A 125 -19.45 -9.44 18.53
C LEU A 125 -20.89 -9.00 18.21
N ASP A 126 -21.77 -9.17 19.19
CA ASP A 126 -23.13 -8.63 19.12
C ASP A 126 -23.13 -7.10 19.31
N ILE A 127 -24.32 -6.49 19.20
CA ILE A 127 -24.48 -5.03 19.34
C ILE A 127 -24.03 -4.49 20.72
N SER A 128 -24.03 -5.34 21.75
CA SER A 128 -23.63 -4.98 23.11
C SER A 128 -22.13 -5.23 23.36
N GLY A 129 -21.40 -5.72 22.36
CA GLY A 129 -19.99 -6.06 22.48
C GLY A 129 -19.72 -7.39 23.18
N ASN A 130 -20.66 -8.34 23.17
CA ASN A 130 -20.39 -9.71 23.62
C ASN A 130 -19.93 -10.57 22.43
N PRO A 131 -18.90 -11.44 22.60
CA PRO A 131 -18.47 -12.33 21.54
C PRO A 131 -19.57 -13.33 21.15
N ILE A 132 -19.86 -13.45 19.86
CA ILE A 132 -20.89 -14.37 19.34
C ILE A 132 -20.43 -15.83 19.43
N ASN A 133 -19.14 -16.08 19.17
CA ASN A 133 -18.53 -17.40 19.29
C ASN A 133 -17.23 -17.33 20.10
N PRO A 134 -17.31 -17.26 21.45
CA PRO A 134 -16.13 -17.08 22.30
C PRO A 134 -15.18 -18.27 22.31
N THR A 135 -15.60 -19.43 21.80
CA THR A 135 -14.81 -20.65 21.71
C THR A 135 -14.40 -20.99 20.27
N ALA A 136 -14.52 -20.03 19.34
CA ALA A 136 -13.97 -20.18 17.99
C ALA A 136 -12.44 -20.16 18.02
N ASP A 137 -11.82 -20.88 17.09
CA ASP A 137 -10.40 -20.76 16.84
C ASP A 137 -10.04 -19.33 16.43
N LYS A 138 -8.85 -18.89 16.84
CA LYS A 138 -8.30 -17.57 16.50
C LYS A 138 -7.37 -17.76 15.30
N THR A 139 -7.59 -16.99 14.24
CA THR A 139 -6.74 -17.04 13.04
C THR A 139 -5.73 -15.89 13.06
N ALA A 140 -4.52 -16.11 12.58
CA ALA A 140 -3.49 -15.08 12.39
C ALA A 140 -4.02 -13.90 11.58
N PHE A 141 -4.84 -14.15 10.55
CA PHE A 141 -5.51 -13.08 9.77
C PHE A 141 -6.20 -12.04 10.68
N PHE A 142 -7.15 -12.47 11.51
CA PHE A 142 -7.84 -11.55 12.42
C PHE A 142 -6.89 -10.95 13.46
N GLN A 143 -5.93 -11.71 14.00
CA GLN A 143 -5.00 -11.17 15.00
C GLN A 143 -4.09 -10.08 14.41
N HIS A 144 -3.56 -10.26 13.19
CA HIS A 144 -2.78 -9.27 12.46
C HIS A 144 -3.60 -8.03 12.14
N TYR A 145 -4.80 -8.20 11.58
CA TYR A 145 -5.63 -7.06 11.19
C TYR A 145 -6.15 -6.28 12.40
N ALA A 146 -6.31 -6.89 13.57
CA ALA A 146 -6.67 -6.16 14.79
C ALA A 146 -5.69 -5.03 15.10
N LEU A 147 -4.42 -5.17 14.69
CA LEU A 147 -3.39 -4.16 14.88
C LEU A 147 -3.42 -3.03 13.86
N LEU A 148 -4.03 -3.22 12.68
CA LEU A 148 -4.01 -2.25 11.57
C LEU A 148 -4.43 -0.83 11.99
N GLY A 149 -5.61 -0.69 12.59
CA GLY A 149 -6.14 0.60 13.04
C GLY A 149 -5.36 1.16 14.25
N ILE A 150 -4.89 0.29 15.14
CA ILE A 150 -4.11 0.68 16.33
C ILE A 150 -2.76 1.29 15.88
N THR A 151 -2.07 0.61 14.96
CA THR A 151 -0.81 1.05 14.37
C THR A 151 -0.97 2.42 13.71
N ALA A 152 -1.96 2.59 12.83
CA ALA A 152 -2.21 3.86 12.16
C ALA A 152 -2.51 4.98 13.17
N TYR A 153 -3.35 4.72 14.18
CA TYR A 153 -3.67 5.71 15.20
C TYR A 153 -2.44 6.11 16.01
N TYR A 154 -1.60 5.15 16.41
CA TYR A 154 -0.34 5.45 17.11
C TYR A 154 0.61 6.27 16.23
N GLU A 155 0.75 5.95 14.95
CA GLU A 155 1.55 6.74 13.99
C GLU A 155 1.10 8.21 13.95
N ALA A 156 -0.21 8.45 13.89
CA ALA A 156 -0.77 9.80 13.76
C ALA A 156 -0.77 10.60 15.09
N THR A 157 -0.66 9.93 16.24
CA THR A 157 -0.93 10.57 17.55
C THR A 157 0.13 10.41 18.62
N GLY A 158 0.99 9.40 18.51
CA GLY A 158 1.92 9.02 19.57
C GLY A 158 1.23 8.59 20.86
N ASP A 159 -0.05 8.20 20.83
CA ASP A 159 -0.81 7.86 22.03
C ASP A 159 -0.25 6.63 22.76
N THR A 160 0.08 6.82 24.04
CA THR A 160 0.65 5.76 24.88
C THR A 160 -0.32 4.59 25.09
N THR A 161 -1.64 4.84 25.11
CA THR A 161 -2.62 3.76 25.26
C THR A 161 -2.65 2.87 24.03
N ALA A 162 -2.70 3.47 22.83
CA ALA A 162 -2.59 2.77 21.56
C ALA A 162 -1.27 2.01 21.46
N ARG A 163 -0.13 2.61 21.88
CA ARG A 163 1.16 1.90 21.94
C ARG A 163 1.08 0.64 22.80
N ASN A 164 0.50 0.74 23.99
CA ASN A 164 0.39 -0.42 24.89
C ASN A 164 -0.47 -1.53 24.29
N TRP A 165 -1.58 -1.19 23.63
CA TRP A 165 -2.44 -2.16 22.97
C TRP A 165 -1.81 -2.77 21.72
N LEU A 166 -1.09 -1.96 20.93
CA LEU A 166 -0.31 -2.42 19.78
C LEU A 166 0.70 -3.47 20.24
N MET A 167 1.48 -3.16 21.29
CA MET A 167 2.46 -4.09 21.83
C MET A 167 1.82 -5.31 22.48
N ARG A 168 0.62 -5.18 23.08
CA ARG A 168 -0.10 -6.34 23.64
C ARG A 168 -0.47 -7.35 22.55
N GLY A 169 -1.03 -6.88 21.44
CA GLY A 169 -1.40 -7.77 20.33
C GLY A 169 -0.18 -8.27 19.54
N TYR A 170 0.84 -7.43 19.35
CA TYR A 170 2.12 -7.85 18.76
C TYR A 170 2.76 -8.98 19.59
N ASN A 171 2.89 -8.79 20.91
CA ASN A 171 3.44 -9.82 21.78
C ASN A 171 2.58 -11.09 21.81
N HIS A 172 1.26 -11.00 21.63
CA HIS A 172 0.41 -12.19 21.49
C HIS A 172 0.74 -12.98 20.22
N LEU A 173 0.91 -12.30 19.09
CA LEU A 173 1.35 -12.92 17.84
C LEU A 173 2.74 -13.56 17.97
N GLU A 174 3.72 -12.83 18.51
CA GLU A 174 5.09 -13.33 18.67
C GLU A 174 5.18 -14.53 19.61
N ASN A 175 4.41 -14.55 20.70
CA ASN A 175 4.50 -15.61 21.70
C ASN A 175 3.66 -16.85 21.36
N ILE A 176 2.57 -16.69 20.61
CA ILE A 176 1.64 -17.79 20.30
C ILE A 176 1.79 -18.27 18.86
N TYR A 177 1.86 -17.35 17.89
CA TYR A 177 1.78 -17.71 16.47
C TYR A 177 3.15 -17.92 15.83
N TRP A 178 4.21 -17.26 16.28
CA TRP A 178 5.52 -17.44 15.66
C TRP A 178 6.08 -18.85 15.92
N ASP A 179 6.25 -19.64 14.87
CA ASP A 179 6.89 -20.95 14.96
C ASP A 179 8.41 -20.79 15.04
N THR A 180 9.01 -21.25 16.14
CA THR A 180 10.46 -21.15 16.39
C THR A 180 11.23 -22.40 15.97
N ARG A 181 10.56 -23.40 15.38
CA ARG A 181 11.23 -24.61 14.87
C ARG A 181 12.14 -24.20 13.70
N PRO A 182 13.47 -24.42 13.74
CA PRO A 182 14.40 -23.83 12.76
C PRO A 182 14.16 -24.20 11.29
N ALA A 183 13.49 -25.31 11.00
CA ALA A 183 13.15 -25.73 9.63
C ALA A 183 11.75 -25.28 9.17
N TYR A 184 10.97 -24.68 10.07
CA TYR A 184 9.56 -24.37 9.87
C TYR A 184 9.21 -22.99 10.44
N LEU A 185 10.11 -22.02 10.31
CA LEU A 185 9.87 -20.66 10.77
C LEU A 185 8.61 -20.05 10.09
N GLY A 186 8.12 -18.94 10.62
CA GLY A 186 6.90 -18.28 10.14
C GLY A 186 5.71 -18.44 11.10
N TYR A 187 4.73 -17.56 10.97
CA TYR A 187 3.52 -17.62 11.79
C TYR A 187 2.66 -18.84 11.43
N TYR A 188 2.13 -19.51 12.46
CA TYR A 188 1.00 -20.41 12.31
C TYR A 188 -0.23 -19.65 11.81
N ASP A 189 -1.12 -20.31 11.08
CA ASP A 189 -2.36 -19.69 10.57
C ASP A 189 -3.44 -19.63 11.65
N LYS A 190 -3.44 -20.59 12.58
CA LYS A 190 -4.50 -20.73 13.59
C LYS A 190 -3.94 -21.07 14.96
N ALA A 191 -4.65 -20.62 15.98
CA ALA A 191 -4.59 -21.12 17.34
C ALA A 191 -6.00 -21.49 17.81
N ASN A 192 -6.12 -22.50 18.66
CA ASN A 192 -7.42 -22.80 19.27
C ASN A 192 -7.83 -21.66 20.22
N PHE A 193 -9.12 -21.60 20.60
CA PHE A 193 -9.67 -20.47 21.37
C PHE A 193 -8.88 -20.11 22.64
N ASN A 194 -8.22 -21.09 23.26
CA ASN A 194 -7.42 -20.92 24.48
C ASN A 194 -5.90 -20.82 24.27
N ASN A 195 -5.45 -20.65 23.01
CA ASN A 195 -4.04 -20.49 22.62
C ASN A 195 -3.10 -21.62 23.06
N GLN A 196 -3.60 -22.83 23.27
CA GLN A 196 -2.81 -24.00 23.69
C GLN A 196 -2.24 -24.81 22.52
N ASN A 197 -2.89 -24.75 21.36
CA ASN A 197 -2.47 -25.45 20.15
C ASN A 197 -2.50 -24.51 18.98
N THR A 198 -1.51 -24.64 18.09
CA THR A 198 -1.38 -23.88 16.85
C THR A 198 -1.14 -24.83 15.69
N TRP A 199 -1.61 -24.45 14.50
CA TRP A 199 -1.48 -25.28 13.31
C TRP A 199 -1.62 -24.48 12.02
N ASP A 200 -1.22 -25.13 10.94
CA ASP A 200 -1.22 -24.65 9.56
C ASP A 200 -0.34 -23.40 9.36
N LYS A 201 -0.07 -23.06 8.10
CA LYS A 201 0.53 -21.79 7.69
C LYS A 201 -0.15 -21.30 6.43
N SER A 202 -0.09 -20.00 6.15
CA SER A 202 -0.78 -19.42 5.00
C SER A 202 -0.16 -18.12 4.53
N PHE A 203 -0.56 -17.68 3.34
CA PHE A 203 -0.31 -16.32 2.87
C PHE A 203 -0.70 -15.27 3.91
N ASN A 204 -1.91 -15.36 4.48
CA ASN A 204 -2.42 -14.37 5.43
C ASN A 204 -1.57 -14.31 6.72
N ALA A 205 -1.15 -15.48 7.23
CA ALA A 205 -0.32 -15.55 8.43
C ALA A 205 1.04 -14.86 8.24
N THR A 206 1.61 -14.94 7.04
CA THR A 206 2.93 -14.38 6.71
C THR A 206 2.85 -12.93 6.24
N VAL A 207 2.07 -12.64 5.20
CA VAL A 207 2.14 -11.35 4.48
C VAL A 207 1.34 -10.26 5.19
N ASP A 208 0.22 -10.59 5.84
CA ASP A 208 -0.58 -9.55 6.49
C ASP A 208 0.17 -8.90 7.67
N ALA A 209 1.03 -9.65 8.35
CA ALA A 209 1.87 -9.15 9.45
C ALA A 209 2.70 -7.91 9.03
N ILE A 210 3.29 -7.96 7.83
CA ILE A 210 4.07 -6.88 7.23
C ILE A 210 3.18 -5.63 7.10
N THR A 211 1.96 -5.82 6.59
CA THR A 211 1.08 -4.73 6.16
C THR A 211 0.25 -4.10 7.26
N THR A 212 0.06 -4.79 8.38
CA THR A 212 -0.80 -4.29 9.47
C THR A 212 -0.02 -3.63 10.60
N HIS A 213 1.21 -4.07 10.87
CA HIS A 213 1.96 -3.56 12.03
C HIS A 213 3.48 -3.58 11.88
N LEU A 214 4.09 -4.67 11.39
CA LEU A 214 5.55 -4.82 11.47
C LEU A 214 6.32 -3.76 10.69
N LEU A 215 5.90 -3.46 9.46
CA LEU A 215 6.55 -2.43 8.66
C LEU A 215 6.50 -1.08 9.37
N TYR A 216 5.33 -0.68 9.86
CA TYR A 216 5.13 0.61 10.51
C TYR A 216 5.81 0.69 11.88
N LEU A 217 5.85 -0.41 12.66
CA LEU A 217 6.63 -0.48 13.88
C LEU A 217 8.10 -0.19 13.61
N TYR A 218 8.67 -0.77 12.55
CA TYR A 218 10.01 -0.43 12.11
C TYR A 218 10.11 1.05 11.69
N LEU A 219 9.18 1.58 10.88
CA LEU A 219 9.21 2.97 10.42
C LEU A 219 9.11 4.01 11.57
N MET A 220 8.49 3.65 12.70
CA MET A 220 8.33 4.52 13.86
C MET A 220 9.44 4.38 14.91
N ASP A 221 9.99 3.17 15.08
CA ASP A 221 10.93 2.87 16.17
C ASP A 221 12.37 2.60 15.71
N GLU A 222 12.57 2.25 14.43
CA GLU A 222 13.85 1.80 13.84
C GLU A 222 14.52 0.65 14.62
N ASP A 223 13.72 -0.17 15.32
CA ASP A 223 14.21 -1.30 16.11
C ASP A 223 14.63 -2.48 15.21
N LEU A 224 15.84 -2.97 15.43
CA LEU A 224 16.42 -4.10 14.70
C LEU A 224 15.64 -5.41 14.87
N ALA A 225 14.85 -5.56 15.94
CA ALA A 225 13.97 -6.71 16.12
C ALA A 225 12.87 -6.76 15.04
N TYR A 226 12.28 -5.61 14.69
CA TYR A 226 11.27 -5.54 13.63
C TYR A 226 11.90 -5.71 12.25
N GLN A 227 13.10 -5.13 12.04
CA GLN A 227 13.88 -5.40 10.83
C GLN A 227 14.11 -6.91 10.64
N SER A 228 14.61 -7.59 11.68
CA SER A 228 14.90 -9.03 11.62
C SER A 228 13.64 -9.83 11.28
N ARG A 229 12.50 -9.51 11.91
CA ARG A 229 11.22 -10.17 11.62
C ARG A 229 10.73 -9.90 10.20
N LEU A 230 10.92 -8.69 9.66
CA LEU A 230 10.59 -8.36 8.27
C LEU A 230 11.45 -9.16 7.28
N GLU A 231 12.75 -9.25 7.52
CA GLU A 231 13.68 -10.05 6.70
C GLU A 231 13.34 -11.55 6.75
N GLU A 232 12.96 -12.07 7.92
CA GLU A 232 12.48 -13.44 8.08
C GLU A 232 11.18 -13.68 7.29
N LEU A 233 10.20 -12.78 7.38
CA LEU A 233 8.96 -12.91 6.60
C LEU A 233 9.20 -12.79 5.09
N ALA A 234 10.13 -11.94 4.65
CA ALA A 234 10.56 -11.88 3.25
C ALA A 234 11.16 -13.22 2.80
N ALA A 235 11.99 -13.85 3.64
CA ALA A 235 12.52 -15.17 3.37
C ALA A 235 11.41 -16.23 3.27
N GLU A 236 10.40 -16.21 4.15
CA GLU A 236 9.27 -17.14 4.07
C GLU A 236 8.45 -16.96 2.77
N ILE A 237 8.20 -15.71 2.34
CA ILE A 237 7.54 -15.43 1.06
C ILE A 237 8.35 -16.05 -0.10
N ILE A 238 9.67 -15.85 -0.11
CA ILE A 238 10.55 -16.35 -1.17
C ILE A 238 10.62 -17.88 -1.17
N ASN A 239 10.84 -18.48 0.00
CA ASN A 239 11.10 -19.91 0.15
C ASN A 239 9.85 -20.77 -0.05
N HIS A 240 8.65 -20.23 0.22
CA HIS A 240 7.42 -21.02 0.19
C HIS A 240 6.46 -20.57 -0.90
N MET A 241 6.23 -19.27 -1.08
CA MET A 241 5.27 -18.77 -2.07
C MET A 241 5.93 -18.68 -3.44
N VAL A 242 6.99 -17.89 -3.57
CA VAL A 242 7.72 -17.69 -4.84
C VAL A 242 8.26 -19.02 -5.36
N ALA A 243 8.88 -19.83 -4.48
CA ALA A 243 9.39 -21.15 -4.86
C ALA A 243 8.31 -22.10 -5.41
N SER A 244 7.06 -21.98 -4.96
CA SER A 244 5.96 -22.84 -5.41
C SER A 244 5.48 -22.53 -6.83
N MET A 245 5.71 -21.31 -7.32
CA MET A 245 5.16 -20.80 -8.59
C MET A 245 5.59 -21.63 -9.80
N SER A 246 6.82 -22.14 -9.81
CA SER A 246 7.37 -22.93 -10.93
C SER A 246 6.61 -24.23 -11.21
N GLN A 247 5.82 -24.71 -10.25
CA GLN A 247 4.97 -25.90 -10.38
C GLN A 247 3.48 -25.55 -10.54
N GLN A 248 3.15 -24.26 -10.64
CA GLN A 248 1.79 -23.77 -10.89
C GLN A 248 1.65 -23.25 -12.31
N THR A 249 0.44 -23.28 -12.83
CA THR A 249 0.09 -22.60 -14.08
C THR A 249 0.03 -21.09 -13.87
N ILE A 250 -0.52 -20.64 -12.74
CA ILE A 250 -0.59 -19.24 -12.34
C ILE A 250 -0.47 -19.10 -10.81
N GLY A 251 0.15 -18.03 -10.33
CA GLY A 251 0.25 -17.71 -8.91
C GLY A 251 1.08 -18.70 -8.09
N PHE A 252 0.77 -18.79 -6.79
CA PHE A 252 1.47 -19.63 -5.82
C PHE A 252 0.49 -20.48 -4.98
N VAL A 253 1.04 -21.32 -4.10
CA VAL A 253 0.29 -22.05 -3.07
C VAL A 253 -0.08 -21.11 -1.91
N GLU A 254 -1.37 -21.04 -1.57
CA GLU A 254 -1.87 -20.11 -0.52
C GLU A 254 -1.82 -20.72 0.90
N ARG A 255 -1.85 -22.04 1.01
CA ARG A 255 -2.06 -22.78 2.27
C ARG A 255 -1.14 -23.96 2.43
N TYR A 256 -0.71 -24.16 3.66
CA TYR A 256 0.27 -25.15 4.04
C TYR A 256 -0.10 -25.77 5.40
N ASP A 257 0.37 -26.99 5.65
CA ASP A 257 0.41 -27.48 7.02
C ASP A 257 1.50 -26.77 7.85
N SER A 258 1.60 -27.12 9.13
CA SER A 258 2.60 -26.54 10.04
C SER A 258 4.04 -26.73 9.59
N ASP A 259 4.32 -27.70 8.72
CA ASP A 259 5.67 -28.07 8.28
C ASP A 259 5.95 -27.55 6.85
N TRP A 260 5.14 -26.59 6.38
CA TRP A 260 5.20 -26.00 5.04
C TRP A 260 4.90 -26.97 3.90
N ASN A 261 4.29 -28.13 4.17
CA ASN A 261 3.78 -28.99 3.09
C ASN A 261 2.53 -28.38 2.49
N TRP A 262 2.41 -28.42 1.16
CA TRP A 262 1.30 -27.79 0.45
C TRP A 262 -0.03 -28.46 0.76
N ASP A 263 -1.04 -27.67 1.07
CA ASP A 263 -2.42 -28.15 1.02
C ASP A 263 -2.87 -28.23 -0.44
N ASN A 264 -2.69 -29.40 -1.05
CA ASN A 264 -3.09 -29.64 -2.43
C ASN A 264 -4.61 -29.77 -2.63
N SER A 265 -5.40 -29.78 -1.55
CA SER A 265 -6.86 -29.68 -1.67
C SER A 265 -7.33 -28.24 -1.92
N GLU A 266 -6.51 -27.25 -1.56
CA GLU A 266 -6.71 -25.84 -1.90
C GLU A 266 -5.98 -25.50 -3.21
N THR A 267 -6.76 -25.23 -4.25
CA THR A 267 -6.26 -24.90 -5.58
C THR A 267 -6.48 -23.45 -5.97
N MET A 268 -7.17 -22.66 -5.14
CA MET A 268 -7.34 -21.24 -5.41
C MET A 268 -6.01 -20.50 -5.22
N THR A 269 -5.72 -19.56 -6.11
CA THR A 269 -4.71 -18.52 -5.94
C THR A 269 -5.34 -17.17 -6.30
N ILE A 270 -4.97 -16.13 -5.57
CA ILE A 270 -5.65 -14.84 -5.63
C ILE A 270 -4.67 -13.80 -6.18
N MET A 271 -5.00 -13.14 -7.30
CA MET A 271 -4.02 -12.26 -7.98
C MET A 271 -3.63 -11.07 -7.11
N GLY A 272 -4.55 -10.56 -6.30
CA GLY A 272 -4.26 -9.59 -5.27
C GLY A 272 -3.22 -10.07 -4.25
N HIS A 273 -3.26 -11.34 -3.81
CA HIS A 273 -2.25 -11.89 -2.91
C HIS A 273 -0.89 -11.99 -3.58
N VAL A 274 -0.84 -12.40 -4.85
CA VAL A 274 0.39 -12.47 -5.64
C VAL A 274 1.03 -11.07 -5.78
N LEU A 275 0.23 -10.07 -6.14
CA LEU A 275 0.68 -8.67 -6.20
C LEU A 275 1.11 -8.14 -4.83
N LYS A 276 0.37 -8.51 -3.77
CA LYS A 276 0.65 -8.11 -2.38
C LYS A 276 1.97 -8.65 -1.86
N ALA A 277 2.26 -9.94 -2.10
CA ALA A 277 3.57 -10.50 -1.81
C ALA A 277 4.69 -9.73 -2.53
N GLY A 278 4.47 -9.37 -3.81
CA GLY A 278 5.44 -8.63 -4.61
C GLY A 278 5.73 -7.23 -4.04
N TRP A 279 4.70 -6.43 -3.76
CA TRP A 279 4.93 -5.10 -3.23
C TRP A 279 5.40 -5.08 -1.77
N CYS A 280 5.09 -6.11 -0.98
CA CYS A 280 5.69 -6.27 0.35
C CYS A 280 7.21 -6.46 0.26
N LEU A 281 7.68 -7.33 -0.65
CA LEU A 281 9.12 -7.50 -0.92
C LEU A 281 9.75 -6.20 -1.43
N ALA A 282 9.06 -5.44 -2.30
CA ALA A 282 9.51 -4.14 -2.78
C ALA A 282 9.67 -3.11 -1.64
N ARG A 283 8.69 -3.04 -0.71
CA ARG A 283 8.77 -2.18 0.47
C ARG A 283 9.91 -2.57 1.41
N ILE A 284 10.13 -3.86 1.61
CA ILE A 284 11.27 -4.35 2.42
C ILE A 284 12.58 -4.00 1.72
N HIS A 285 12.69 -4.12 0.39
CA HIS A 285 13.87 -3.69 -0.37
C HIS A 285 14.17 -2.19 -0.20
N HIS A 286 13.15 -1.33 -0.18
CA HIS A 286 13.36 0.11 0.03
C HIS A 286 14.06 0.42 1.36
N LEU A 287 13.76 -0.35 2.41
CA LEU A 287 14.36 -0.20 3.73
C LEU A 287 15.70 -0.94 3.82
N PHE A 288 15.75 -2.17 3.32
CA PHE A 288 16.87 -3.10 3.39
C PHE A 288 17.19 -3.61 1.98
N PRO A 289 18.04 -2.89 1.23
CA PRO A 289 18.30 -3.24 -0.17
C PRO A 289 18.92 -4.63 -0.35
N ASP A 290 18.12 -5.56 -0.83
CA ASP A 290 18.54 -6.89 -1.28
C ASP A 290 18.00 -7.15 -2.70
N PRO A 291 18.87 -7.48 -3.69
CA PRO A 291 18.43 -7.80 -5.04
C PRO A 291 17.48 -8.99 -5.14
N SER A 292 17.55 -9.95 -4.21
CA SER A 292 16.65 -11.11 -4.19
C SER A 292 15.18 -10.68 -3.99
N TYR A 293 14.93 -9.65 -3.19
CA TYR A 293 13.58 -9.12 -2.96
C TYR A 293 13.00 -8.52 -4.24
N VAL A 294 13.79 -7.74 -4.98
CA VAL A 294 13.38 -7.16 -6.26
C VAL A 294 13.14 -8.25 -7.29
N ASN A 295 14.08 -9.19 -7.48
CA ASN A 295 13.93 -10.28 -8.44
C ASN A 295 12.67 -11.14 -8.16
N SER A 296 12.38 -11.40 -6.88
CA SER A 296 11.18 -12.13 -6.47
C SER A 296 9.89 -11.31 -6.65
N ALA A 297 9.92 -10.01 -6.35
CA ALA A 297 8.80 -9.11 -6.62
C ALA A 297 8.51 -9.01 -8.13
N GLU A 298 9.54 -8.89 -8.96
CA GLU A 298 9.43 -8.91 -10.42
C GLU A 298 8.78 -10.21 -10.90
N LEU A 299 9.20 -11.37 -10.39
CA LEU A 299 8.61 -12.65 -10.77
C LEU A 299 7.11 -12.72 -10.45
N LEU A 300 6.72 -12.33 -9.23
CA LEU A 300 5.32 -12.32 -8.80
C LEU A 300 4.47 -11.38 -9.66
N ILE A 301 4.94 -10.15 -9.85
CA ILE A 301 4.16 -9.10 -10.54
C ILE A 301 4.10 -9.35 -12.05
N ASN A 302 5.20 -9.81 -12.67
CA ASN A 302 5.19 -10.23 -14.08
C ASN A 302 4.22 -11.38 -14.32
N HIS A 303 4.13 -12.34 -13.39
CA HIS A 303 3.23 -13.47 -13.56
C HIS A 303 1.76 -13.03 -13.62
N VAL A 304 1.37 -12.08 -12.77
CA VAL A 304 0.04 -11.46 -12.82
C VAL A 304 -0.11 -10.59 -14.06
N TRP A 305 0.88 -9.76 -14.40
CA TRP A 305 0.84 -8.91 -15.59
C TRP A 305 0.63 -9.73 -16.88
N ASP A 306 1.34 -10.84 -17.04
CA ASP A 306 1.31 -11.64 -18.27
C ASP A 306 0.07 -12.54 -18.35
N ASN A 307 -0.43 -13.05 -17.21
CA ASN A 307 -1.43 -14.14 -17.20
C ASN A 307 -2.73 -13.79 -16.44
N GLY A 308 -2.67 -12.85 -15.51
CA GLY A 308 -3.76 -12.48 -14.59
C GLY A 308 -4.28 -11.05 -14.76
N TYR A 309 -3.77 -10.28 -15.72
CA TYR A 309 -4.13 -8.88 -15.95
C TYR A 309 -4.92 -8.71 -17.26
N ASP A 310 -5.98 -7.90 -17.22
CA ASP A 310 -6.80 -7.61 -18.38
C ASP A 310 -6.23 -6.43 -19.17
N HIS A 311 -5.40 -6.69 -20.17
CA HIS A 311 -4.84 -5.61 -21.02
C HIS A 311 -5.86 -4.90 -21.91
N GLU A 312 -7.08 -5.43 -22.03
CA GLU A 312 -8.14 -4.84 -22.85
C GLU A 312 -8.98 -3.84 -22.06
N TYR A 313 -9.32 -4.16 -20.80
CA TYR A 313 -10.17 -3.32 -19.94
C TYR A 313 -9.49 -2.82 -18.67
N TRP A 314 -8.22 -3.17 -18.47
CA TRP A 314 -7.36 -2.78 -17.36
C TRP A 314 -7.71 -3.39 -16.01
N GLY A 315 -6.67 -3.71 -15.25
CA GLY A 315 -6.74 -4.26 -13.90
C GLY A 315 -6.63 -5.79 -13.83
N PRO A 316 -6.21 -6.32 -12.67
CA PRO A 316 -6.12 -7.76 -12.45
C PRO A 316 -7.50 -8.40 -12.40
N TYR A 317 -7.59 -9.62 -12.94
CA TYR A 317 -8.68 -10.54 -12.60
C TYR A 317 -8.53 -11.03 -11.16
N LYS A 318 -9.60 -11.61 -10.62
CA LYS A 318 -9.71 -11.89 -9.19
C LYS A 318 -8.98 -13.16 -8.74
N ASP A 319 -9.54 -14.32 -9.03
CA ASP A 319 -9.05 -15.60 -8.52
C ASP A 319 -8.84 -16.60 -9.67
N PHE A 320 -7.92 -17.53 -9.49
CA PHE A 320 -7.61 -18.58 -10.45
C PHE A 320 -7.44 -19.92 -9.75
N ASN A 321 -7.71 -21.00 -10.48
CA ASN A 321 -7.17 -22.29 -10.14
C ASN A 321 -5.67 -22.33 -10.50
N ARG A 322 -4.79 -22.40 -9.50
CA ARG A 322 -3.33 -22.39 -9.71
C ARG A 322 -2.83 -23.57 -10.53
N VAL A 323 -3.54 -24.70 -10.54
CA VAL A 323 -3.15 -25.92 -11.26
C VAL A 323 -3.68 -25.91 -12.69
N THR A 324 -4.98 -25.65 -12.88
CA THR A 324 -5.60 -25.71 -14.22
C THR A 324 -5.46 -24.41 -15.02
N GLY A 325 -5.19 -23.28 -14.36
CA GLY A 325 -5.17 -21.96 -14.97
C GLY A 325 -6.56 -21.38 -15.25
N GLU A 326 -7.63 -22.04 -14.82
CA GLU A 326 -9.00 -21.55 -14.98
C GLU A 326 -9.25 -20.33 -14.09
N MET A 327 -9.79 -19.24 -14.65
CA MET A 327 -10.25 -18.10 -13.85
C MET A 327 -11.50 -18.50 -13.07
N LEU A 328 -11.50 -18.26 -11.77
CA LEU A 328 -12.58 -18.67 -10.87
C LEU A 328 -13.07 -17.50 -10.01
N MET A 329 -14.31 -17.61 -9.56
CA MET A 329 -14.80 -16.95 -8.36
C MET A 329 -15.72 -17.91 -7.61
N TRP A 330 -15.41 -18.16 -6.33
CA TRP A 330 -16.10 -19.17 -5.51
C TRP A 330 -16.20 -20.56 -6.17
N GLY A 331 -15.18 -20.93 -6.96
CA GLY A 331 -15.13 -22.21 -7.67
C GLY A 331 -15.92 -22.27 -8.98
N LEU A 332 -16.43 -21.14 -9.48
CA LEU A 332 -17.13 -21.03 -10.76
C LEU A 332 -16.34 -20.16 -11.74
N PRO A 333 -16.39 -20.43 -13.06
CA PRO A 333 -15.74 -19.57 -14.05
C PRO A 333 -16.20 -18.11 -13.95
N ASP A 334 -15.26 -17.19 -13.79
CA ASP A 334 -15.58 -15.77 -13.63
C ASP A 334 -14.46 -14.85 -14.13
N THR A 335 -14.81 -13.64 -14.54
CA THR A 335 -13.91 -12.59 -15.06
C THR A 335 -14.06 -11.28 -14.27
N THR A 336 -14.65 -11.34 -13.07
CA THR A 336 -14.80 -10.18 -12.21
C THR A 336 -13.46 -9.63 -11.73
N LYS A 337 -13.52 -8.37 -11.30
CA LYS A 337 -12.44 -7.62 -10.69
C LYS A 337 -12.89 -7.18 -9.30
N ALA A 338 -12.00 -7.24 -8.32
CA ALA A 338 -12.28 -6.83 -6.95
C ALA A 338 -11.52 -5.55 -6.60
N TRP A 339 -12.16 -4.65 -5.86
CA TRP A 339 -11.62 -3.34 -5.50
C TRP A 339 -10.23 -3.42 -4.85
N TRP A 340 -10.07 -4.34 -3.90
CA TRP A 340 -8.83 -4.50 -3.14
C TRP A 340 -7.70 -5.10 -3.98
N GLN A 341 -8.00 -5.84 -5.04
CA GLN A 341 -6.97 -6.40 -5.93
C GLN A 341 -6.44 -5.35 -6.91
N LEU A 342 -7.32 -4.46 -7.38
CA LEU A 342 -6.90 -3.27 -8.15
C LEU A 342 -5.94 -2.41 -7.33
N GLU A 343 -6.24 -2.15 -6.06
CA GLU A 343 -5.32 -1.49 -5.14
C GLU A 343 -3.94 -2.17 -5.09
N GLN A 344 -3.89 -3.52 -5.04
CA GLN A 344 -2.60 -4.22 -5.02
C GLN A 344 -1.81 -3.98 -6.31
N ALA A 345 -2.46 -3.89 -7.47
CA ALA A 345 -1.81 -3.57 -8.75
C ALA A 345 -1.31 -2.12 -8.78
N ILE A 346 -2.07 -1.18 -8.20
CA ILE A 346 -1.68 0.24 -8.08
C ILE A 346 -0.43 0.37 -7.20
N THR A 347 -0.48 -0.23 -6.01
CA THR A 347 0.61 -0.22 -5.03
C THR A 347 1.86 -0.89 -5.59
N ALA A 348 1.72 -2.07 -6.20
CA ALA A 348 2.82 -2.80 -6.82
C ALA A 348 3.45 -2.04 -7.99
N GLY A 349 2.62 -1.50 -8.89
CA GLY A 349 3.09 -0.74 -10.05
C GLY A 349 3.88 0.51 -9.65
N LEU A 350 3.39 1.30 -8.70
CA LEU A 350 4.11 2.52 -8.27
C LEU A 350 5.40 2.20 -7.51
N GLN A 351 5.40 1.21 -6.63
CA GLN A 351 6.59 0.77 -5.90
C GLN A 351 7.67 0.22 -6.85
N MET A 352 7.30 -0.70 -7.74
CA MET A 352 8.27 -1.27 -8.68
C MET A 352 8.74 -0.28 -9.73
N TYR A 353 7.89 0.67 -10.14
CA TYR A 353 8.35 1.78 -10.97
C TYR A 353 9.38 2.64 -10.23
N ASP A 354 9.23 2.88 -8.93
CA ASP A 354 10.24 3.63 -8.19
C ASP A 354 11.60 2.92 -8.18
N ILE A 355 11.59 1.60 -7.96
CA ILE A 355 12.80 0.78 -7.86
C ILE A 355 13.48 0.60 -9.23
N THR A 356 12.71 0.20 -10.25
CA THR A 356 13.25 -0.30 -11.53
C THR A 356 13.25 0.77 -12.63
N LYS A 357 12.38 1.77 -12.52
CA LYS A 357 12.04 2.75 -13.56
C LYS A 357 11.55 2.11 -14.88
N GLU A 358 11.10 0.85 -14.86
CA GLU A 358 10.50 0.21 -16.04
C GLU A 358 9.07 0.73 -16.28
N SER A 359 8.83 1.24 -17.50
CA SER A 359 7.62 2.02 -17.80
C SER A 359 6.31 1.25 -17.70
N TRP A 360 6.34 -0.08 -17.82
CA TRP A 360 5.13 -0.90 -17.77
C TRP A 360 4.59 -1.05 -16.34
N TYR A 361 5.41 -0.92 -15.30
CA TYR A 361 4.92 -0.84 -13.92
C TYR A 361 4.08 0.42 -13.70
N LEU A 362 4.54 1.56 -14.25
CA LEU A 362 3.77 2.80 -14.24
C LEU A 362 2.48 2.67 -15.06
N GLN A 363 2.53 1.94 -16.19
CA GLN A 363 1.34 1.61 -16.97
C GLN A 363 0.32 0.79 -16.16
N MET A 364 0.76 -0.29 -15.50
CA MET A 364 -0.11 -1.09 -14.64
C MET A 364 -0.80 -0.24 -13.57
N ALA A 365 -0.06 0.65 -12.91
CA ALA A 365 -0.62 1.55 -11.91
C ALA A 365 -1.64 2.52 -12.51
N ASP A 366 -1.31 3.18 -13.62
CA ASP A 366 -2.17 4.16 -14.29
C ASP A 366 -3.49 3.53 -14.78
N GLU A 367 -3.38 2.41 -15.47
CA GLU A 367 -4.51 1.64 -15.99
C GLU A 367 -5.42 1.17 -14.86
N SER A 368 -4.83 0.66 -13.77
CA SER A 368 -5.58 0.18 -12.60
C SER A 368 -6.26 1.31 -11.82
N ILE A 369 -5.58 2.44 -11.59
CA ILE A 369 -6.19 3.63 -10.94
C ILE A 369 -7.37 4.13 -11.78
N LYS A 370 -7.17 4.24 -13.10
CA LYS A 370 -8.21 4.74 -13.99
C LYS A 370 -9.43 3.84 -13.98
N PHE A 371 -9.25 2.53 -14.04
CA PHE A 371 -10.35 1.57 -13.96
C PHE A 371 -11.06 1.64 -12.60
N PHE A 372 -10.29 1.67 -11.50
CA PHE A 372 -10.80 1.77 -10.14
C PHE A 372 -11.65 3.04 -9.95
N MET A 373 -11.12 4.21 -10.28
CA MET A 373 -11.79 5.50 -10.09
C MET A 373 -13.04 5.64 -10.98
N THR A 374 -13.03 5.01 -12.15
CA THR A 374 -14.17 5.06 -13.09
C THR A 374 -15.29 4.11 -12.69
N HIS A 375 -14.96 2.89 -12.22
CA HIS A 375 -15.94 1.81 -12.11
C HIS A 375 -16.25 1.36 -10.69
N PHE A 376 -15.30 1.50 -9.75
CA PHE A 376 -15.49 1.05 -8.36
C PHE A 376 -15.97 2.17 -7.46
N VAL A 377 -15.48 3.40 -7.65
CA VAL A 377 -15.90 4.55 -6.85
C VAL A 377 -17.36 4.89 -7.12
N ASP A 378 -18.15 4.94 -6.06
CA ASP A 378 -19.53 5.39 -6.12
C ASP A 378 -19.61 6.91 -5.91
N HIS A 379 -19.64 7.63 -7.03
CA HIS A 379 -19.75 9.10 -7.04
C HIS A 379 -21.14 9.63 -6.61
N VAL A 380 -22.11 8.76 -6.31
CA VAL A 380 -23.46 9.14 -5.85
C VAL A 380 -23.57 9.05 -4.33
N TYR A 381 -23.10 7.95 -3.74
CA TYR A 381 -23.26 7.68 -2.31
C TYR A 381 -21.94 7.57 -1.55
N GLY A 382 -20.79 7.83 -2.18
CA GLY A 382 -19.45 7.72 -1.57
C GLY A 382 -18.96 6.28 -1.42
N GLU A 383 -17.68 6.10 -1.11
CA GLU A 383 -17.03 4.77 -0.97
C GLU A 383 -17.08 3.93 -2.28
N VAL A 384 -16.57 2.69 -2.26
CA VAL A 384 -16.43 1.85 -3.44
C VAL A 384 -17.25 0.57 -3.37
N TYR A 385 -17.69 0.08 -4.53
CA TYR A 385 -18.31 -1.24 -4.66
C TYR A 385 -17.27 -2.34 -4.45
N GLY A 386 -17.70 -3.51 -3.97
CA GLY A 386 -16.78 -4.63 -3.76
C GLY A 386 -16.28 -5.21 -5.08
N ASP A 387 -17.15 -5.85 -5.83
CA ASP A 387 -16.78 -6.50 -7.09
C ASP A 387 -17.43 -5.79 -8.27
N ARG A 388 -16.76 -5.79 -9.42
CA ARG A 388 -17.33 -5.40 -10.70
C ARG A 388 -17.07 -6.46 -11.75
N THR A 389 -17.97 -6.55 -12.73
CA THR A 389 -17.73 -7.34 -13.95
C THR A 389 -16.42 -6.94 -14.64
N ARG A 390 -15.91 -7.79 -15.55
CA ARG A 390 -14.74 -7.50 -16.39
C ARG A 390 -14.66 -6.06 -16.92
N TYR A 391 -15.80 -5.51 -17.37
CA TYR A 391 -15.91 -4.20 -18.02
C TYR A 391 -16.36 -3.06 -17.07
N GLY A 392 -16.41 -3.32 -15.76
CA GLY A 392 -16.74 -2.27 -14.77
C GLY A 392 -18.21 -1.86 -14.68
N ALA A 393 -19.15 -2.64 -15.23
CA ALA A 393 -20.57 -2.28 -15.31
C ALA A 393 -21.33 -2.52 -13.99
N PHE A 394 -21.67 -3.78 -13.69
CA PHE A 394 -22.50 -4.12 -12.53
C PHE A 394 -21.65 -4.63 -11.38
N ALA A 395 -22.11 -4.36 -10.15
CA ALA A 395 -21.62 -5.06 -8.97
C ALA A 395 -22.50 -6.29 -8.71
N TRP A 396 -21.88 -7.39 -8.30
CA TRP A 396 -22.61 -8.59 -7.89
C TRP A 396 -23.37 -8.35 -6.58
N ASN A 397 -22.80 -7.50 -5.72
CA ASN A 397 -23.36 -7.04 -4.47
C ASN A 397 -23.15 -5.52 -4.38
N GLU A 398 -24.20 -4.79 -3.99
CA GLU A 398 -24.13 -3.34 -3.78
C GLU A 398 -23.88 -2.97 -2.31
N GLU A 399 -23.79 -3.95 -1.40
CA GLU A 399 -23.31 -3.70 -0.03
C GLU A 399 -21.89 -3.13 -0.06
N LYS A 400 -21.68 -2.06 0.71
CA LYS A 400 -20.38 -1.38 0.82
C LYS A 400 -19.63 -1.77 2.09
N GLY A 401 -20.28 -2.44 3.03
CA GLY A 401 -19.67 -3.06 4.19
C GLY A 401 -20.20 -4.47 4.43
N GLY A 402 -19.30 -5.36 4.86
CA GLY A 402 -19.61 -6.74 5.20
C GLY A 402 -18.43 -7.39 5.91
N ASP A 403 -18.50 -8.70 6.16
CA ASP A 403 -17.53 -9.43 6.99
C ASP A 403 -16.08 -9.28 6.51
N TRP A 404 -15.88 -9.05 5.20
CA TRP A 404 -14.58 -8.88 4.56
C TRP A 404 -14.35 -7.50 3.94
N LYS A 405 -15.34 -6.58 3.98
CA LYS A 405 -15.25 -5.24 3.39
C LYS A 405 -15.53 -4.15 4.42
N ALA A 406 -14.57 -3.23 4.53
CA ALA A 406 -14.61 -2.03 5.36
C ALA A 406 -13.74 -0.95 4.68
N GLY A 407 -13.56 0.21 5.30
CA GLY A 407 -12.91 1.38 4.69
C GLY A 407 -11.40 1.29 4.46
N TYR A 408 -10.74 0.17 4.80
CA TYR A 408 -9.28 0.03 4.69
C TYR A 408 -8.77 0.17 3.25
N HIS A 409 -9.09 -0.78 2.37
CA HIS A 409 -8.55 -0.85 1.02
C HIS A 409 -8.92 0.37 0.15
N SER A 410 -10.13 0.92 0.33
CA SER A 410 -10.55 2.11 -0.42
C SER A 410 -9.74 3.35 -0.01
N THR A 411 -9.58 3.58 1.30
CA THR A 411 -8.79 4.70 1.81
C THR A 411 -7.29 4.51 1.58
N GLU A 412 -6.75 3.30 1.73
CA GLU A 412 -5.33 3.00 1.47
C GLU A 412 -4.97 3.22 -0.01
N THR A 413 -5.86 2.87 -0.95
CA THR A 413 -5.72 3.22 -2.37
C THR A 413 -5.52 4.74 -2.55
N GLY A 414 -6.31 5.56 -1.87
CA GLY A 414 -6.22 7.02 -1.96
C GLY A 414 -4.94 7.55 -1.30
N TYR A 415 -4.62 7.06 -0.11
CA TYR A 415 -3.41 7.43 0.64
C TYR A 415 -2.14 7.16 -0.18
N TYR A 416 -1.99 5.97 -0.74
CA TYR A 416 -0.80 5.66 -1.53
C TYR A 416 -0.83 6.17 -2.96
N THR A 417 -1.99 6.44 -3.55
CA THR A 417 -2.05 7.21 -4.81
C THR A 417 -1.48 8.61 -4.59
N TYR A 418 -1.80 9.27 -3.47
CA TYR A 418 -1.21 10.56 -3.12
C TYR A 418 0.30 10.44 -2.82
N LEU A 419 0.70 9.57 -1.89
CA LEU A 419 2.10 9.47 -1.47
C LEU A 419 3.00 8.98 -2.60
N TYR A 420 2.68 7.86 -3.23
CA TYR A 420 3.55 7.26 -4.25
C TYR A 420 3.46 8.01 -5.57
N GLY A 421 2.27 8.47 -5.96
CA GLY A 421 2.12 9.33 -7.13
C GLY A 421 2.97 10.60 -7.00
N SER A 422 2.91 11.26 -5.84
CA SER A 422 3.68 12.48 -5.60
C SER A 422 5.18 12.22 -5.45
N LEU A 423 5.59 11.27 -4.60
CA LEU A 423 7.00 11.12 -4.22
C LEU A 423 7.81 10.25 -5.18
N PHE A 424 7.21 9.28 -5.87
CA PHE A 424 7.93 8.36 -6.76
C PHE A 424 7.82 8.72 -8.24
N TYR A 425 6.77 9.47 -8.62
CA TYR A 425 6.50 9.80 -10.01
C TYR A 425 6.60 11.30 -10.30
N THR A 426 5.78 12.14 -9.67
CA THR A 426 5.78 13.59 -9.98
C THR A 426 6.88 14.36 -9.23
N TYR A 427 7.48 13.75 -8.20
CA TYR A 427 8.45 14.36 -7.29
C TYR A 427 7.94 15.64 -6.61
N GLU A 428 6.63 15.71 -6.39
CA GLU A 428 5.98 16.84 -5.71
C GLU A 428 5.96 16.63 -4.19
N PRO A 429 6.05 17.71 -3.39
CA PRO A 429 5.91 17.62 -1.94
C PRO A 429 4.55 17.04 -1.52
N VAL A 430 4.54 16.32 -0.39
CA VAL A 430 3.29 15.85 0.25
C VAL A 430 3.18 16.38 1.67
N THR A 431 1.97 16.73 2.10
CA THR A 431 1.72 17.19 3.48
C THR A 431 0.82 16.18 4.19
N LEU A 432 1.20 15.82 5.42
CA LEU A 432 0.43 14.95 6.30
C LEU A 432 0.16 15.60 7.65
N HIS A 433 -0.97 15.23 8.26
CA HIS A 433 -1.44 15.78 9.51
C HIS A 433 -1.25 14.81 10.69
N TYR A 434 -0.77 15.33 11.82
CA TYR A 434 -0.51 14.58 13.06
C TYR A 434 -1.15 15.31 14.27
N SER A 435 -1.54 14.60 15.32
CA SER A 435 -2.19 15.17 16.51
C SER A 435 -1.56 14.67 17.80
N TYR A 436 -0.73 15.49 18.44
CA TYR A 436 -0.03 15.09 19.67
C TYR A 436 -0.61 15.78 20.89
N GLU A 437 -1.06 15.01 21.88
CA GLU A 437 -1.47 15.56 23.18
C GLU A 437 -0.27 16.12 23.96
N PRO A 438 -0.39 17.22 24.72
CA PRO A 438 0.71 17.76 25.52
C PRO A 438 1.01 16.89 26.74
N LEU A 439 2.25 16.39 26.87
CA LEU A 439 2.69 15.55 27.99
C LEU A 439 3.81 16.22 28.79
N ASN A 440 4.00 15.84 30.05
CA ASN A 440 4.92 16.49 31.00
C ASN A 440 6.40 16.05 30.86
N TYR A 441 6.78 15.45 29.73
CA TYR A 441 8.14 15.02 29.41
C TYR A 441 8.43 15.28 27.93
N ASN A 442 9.73 15.39 27.59
CA ASN A 442 10.16 15.57 26.20
C ASN A 442 9.89 14.30 25.40
N ARG A 443 9.50 14.46 24.13
CA ARG A 443 9.20 13.38 23.20
C ARG A 443 9.88 13.63 21.87
N GLU A 444 10.19 12.55 21.17
CA GLU A 444 10.70 12.55 19.82
C GLU A 444 9.89 11.55 19.00
N PHE A 445 9.59 11.91 17.76
CA PHE A 445 8.85 11.08 16.83
C PHE A 445 9.64 10.96 15.54
N VAL A 446 9.96 9.74 15.13
CA VAL A 446 10.47 9.45 13.78
C VAL A 446 9.28 9.45 12.84
N LEU A 447 9.29 10.32 11.84
CA LEU A 447 8.17 10.51 10.93
C LEU A 447 8.52 9.99 9.53
N THR A 448 8.28 8.70 9.30
CA THR A 448 8.53 8.04 8.01
C THR A 448 7.22 7.41 7.48
N PRO A 449 6.41 8.16 6.71
CA PRO A 449 5.02 7.76 6.38
C PRO A 449 4.89 6.69 5.28
N LEU A 450 6.01 6.26 4.68
CA LEU A 450 6.07 5.16 3.73
C LEU A 450 7.42 4.45 3.78
N ALA A 451 7.46 3.19 3.34
CA ALA A 451 8.72 2.51 3.08
C ALA A 451 9.45 3.17 1.91
N ILE A 452 10.59 3.79 2.23
CA ILE A 452 11.50 4.44 1.30
C ILE A 452 12.89 4.45 1.94
N LYS A 453 13.95 4.45 1.14
CA LYS A 453 15.31 4.64 1.67
C LYS A 453 15.40 5.98 2.38
N ASP A 454 15.90 6.01 3.61
CA ASP A 454 15.91 7.23 4.45
C ASP A 454 16.55 8.43 3.77
N THR A 455 17.60 8.21 2.99
CA THR A 455 18.29 9.28 2.28
C THR A 455 17.45 9.94 1.20
N ASN A 456 16.33 9.33 0.79
CA ASN A 456 15.47 9.77 -0.33
C ASN A 456 14.26 10.61 0.11
N LEU A 457 14.03 10.78 1.42
CA LEU A 457 12.89 11.52 1.97
C LEU A 457 13.35 12.47 3.08
N MET A 458 12.93 13.73 3.03
CA MET A 458 13.17 14.70 4.10
C MET A 458 11.89 15.44 4.49
N ILE A 459 11.86 16.01 5.69
CA ILE A 459 10.84 16.99 6.10
C ILE A 459 11.30 18.38 5.66
N SER A 460 10.55 19.01 4.74
CA SER A 460 10.86 20.36 4.28
C SER A 460 10.21 21.45 5.14
N GLN A 461 9.06 21.16 5.76
CA GLN A 461 8.34 22.10 6.61
C GLN A 461 7.53 21.38 7.70
N VAL A 462 7.45 22.01 8.87
CA VAL A 462 6.50 21.66 9.93
C VAL A 462 5.73 22.90 10.34
N LEU A 463 4.39 22.82 10.32
CA LEU A 463 3.50 23.80 10.96
C LEU A 463 2.88 23.16 12.20
N LYS A 464 2.75 23.94 13.28
CA LYS A 464 1.99 23.61 14.48
C LYS A 464 0.84 24.60 14.59
N ASN A 465 -0.40 24.11 14.52
CA ASN A 465 -1.60 24.94 14.51
C ASN A 465 -1.52 26.10 13.48
N GLY A 466 -1.02 25.80 12.28
CA GLY A 466 -0.82 26.78 11.20
C GLY A 466 0.35 27.76 11.38
N GLN A 467 1.20 27.59 12.40
CA GLN A 467 2.38 28.42 12.64
C GLN A 467 3.67 27.61 12.43
N THR A 468 4.72 28.22 11.87
CA THR A 468 6.00 27.53 11.67
C THR A 468 6.54 26.94 12.98
N TYR A 469 6.89 25.66 12.94
CA TYR A 469 7.50 24.95 14.05
C TYR A 469 8.92 24.53 13.67
N ALA A 470 9.92 24.91 14.46
CA ALA A 470 11.32 24.76 14.10
C ALA A 470 12.05 23.58 14.80
N ASN A 471 11.40 22.89 15.73
CA ASN A 471 12.05 21.85 16.53
C ASN A 471 11.92 20.48 15.88
N TYR A 472 12.59 20.31 14.74
CA TYR A 472 12.66 19.04 14.02
C TYR A 472 14.01 18.91 13.28
N ASP A 473 14.45 17.66 13.09
CA ASP A 473 15.54 17.32 12.19
C ASP A 473 14.95 16.98 10.81
N PRO A 474 15.24 17.78 9.76
CA PRO A 474 14.67 17.56 8.43
C PRO A 474 15.15 16.26 7.77
N TYR A 475 16.41 15.86 7.96
CA TYR A 475 17.02 14.74 7.25
C TYR A 475 16.80 13.41 7.95
N ASN A 476 16.87 13.40 9.28
CA ASN A 476 16.53 12.22 10.09
C ASN A 476 15.02 12.12 10.36
N ARG A 477 14.24 13.13 9.92
CA ARG A 477 12.77 13.20 10.06
C ARG A 477 12.29 13.05 11.51
N ILE A 478 13.03 13.63 12.45
CA ILE A 478 12.71 13.58 13.88
C ILE A 478 11.98 14.86 14.27
N LEU A 479 10.73 14.76 14.72
CA LEU A 479 10.00 15.86 15.34
C LEU A 479 10.20 15.81 16.87
N THR A 480 10.70 16.89 17.46
CA THR A 480 10.96 16.95 18.91
C THR A 480 9.92 17.83 19.60
N LEU A 481 9.18 17.28 20.55
CA LEU A 481 8.21 18.00 21.38
C LEU A 481 8.69 18.11 22.84
N PRO A 482 9.08 19.31 23.31
CA PRO A 482 9.35 19.57 24.72
C PRO A 482 8.16 19.26 25.63
N ALA A 483 8.43 19.09 26.93
CA ALA A 483 7.36 18.95 27.93
C ALA A 483 6.33 20.09 27.84
N GLY A 484 5.04 19.74 27.79
CA GLY A 484 3.91 20.64 27.65
C GLY A 484 3.54 20.98 26.19
N GLU A 485 4.37 20.58 25.22
CA GLU A 485 4.11 20.82 23.80
C GLU A 485 3.21 19.72 23.21
N GLY A 486 2.17 20.16 22.51
CA GLY A 486 1.21 19.35 21.77
C GLY A 486 0.36 20.22 20.84
N GLY A 487 -0.51 19.61 20.04
CA GLY A 487 -1.39 20.27 19.09
C GLY A 487 -1.49 19.52 17.76
N HIS A 488 -2.04 20.21 16.76
CA HIS A 488 -2.12 19.75 15.39
C HIS A 488 -0.85 20.12 14.62
N PHE A 489 -0.26 19.16 13.93
CA PHE A 489 0.96 19.35 13.14
C PHE A 489 0.71 19.02 11.68
N GLU A 490 1.18 19.89 10.78
CA GLU A 490 1.22 19.69 9.34
C GLU A 490 2.68 19.47 8.97
N VAL A 491 3.02 18.31 8.43
CA VAL A 491 4.39 17.92 8.11
C VAL A 491 4.49 17.71 6.60
N THR A 492 5.30 18.54 5.95
CA THR A 492 5.54 18.45 4.50
C THR A 492 6.82 17.67 4.25
N TYR A 493 6.71 16.65 3.41
CA TYR A 493 7.78 15.77 2.98
C TYR A 493 8.13 16.01 1.52
N GLU A 494 9.41 15.93 1.20
CA GLU A 494 9.93 16.09 -0.15
C GLU A 494 10.95 15.00 -0.46
N SER A 495 11.00 14.60 -1.73
CA SER A 495 12.06 13.72 -2.20
C SER A 495 13.39 14.48 -2.26
N THR A 496 14.44 13.91 -1.69
CA THR A 496 15.80 14.45 -1.84
C THR A 496 16.42 14.09 -3.20
N VAL A 497 15.77 13.17 -3.95
CA VAL A 497 16.18 12.78 -5.29
C VAL A 497 15.89 13.96 -6.21
N THR A 498 16.87 14.83 -6.37
CA THR A 498 16.87 15.82 -7.44
C THR A 498 16.99 15.08 -8.76
N GLN A 499 15.90 15.01 -9.51
CA GLN A 499 16.05 14.77 -10.94
C GLN A 499 16.83 15.95 -11.52
N LEU A 500 18.13 15.75 -11.76
CA LEU A 500 18.86 16.41 -12.84
C LEU A 500 18.27 15.92 -14.17
N VAL A 501 16.98 16.12 -14.39
CA VAL A 501 16.49 16.23 -15.75
C VAL A 501 16.81 17.67 -16.11
N THR A 502 17.96 17.86 -16.76
CA THR A 502 18.09 18.97 -17.68
C THR A 502 17.03 18.71 -18.75
N ILE A 503 15.80 19.14 -18.49
CA ILE A 503 14.93 19.51 -19.58
C ILE A 503 15.69 20.71 -20.11
N GLU A 504 16.49 20.52 -21.16
CA GLU A 504 16.59 21.61 -22.13
C GLU A 504 15.14 21.89 -22.50
N GLN A 505 14.51 22.82 -21.79
CA GLN A 505 13.52 23.66 -22.39
C GLN A 505 14.27 24.30 -23.54
N ASN A 506 14.27 23.61 -24.68
CA ASN A 506 14.35 24.29 -25.95
C ASN A 506 13.08 25.12 -25.98
N GLU A 507 13.15 26.31 -25.37
CA GLU A 507 12.31 27.42 -25.79
C GLU A 507 12.50 27.47 -27.31
N LEU A 508 11.43 27.13 -28.03
CA LEU A 508 11.35 27.32 -29.47
C LEU A 508 11.43 28.83 -29.70
N ASN A 509 12.66 29.34 -29.80
CA ASN A 509 12.94 30.76 -29.94
C ASN A 509 12.60 31.30 -31.33
N ASP A 510 12.31 30.42 -32.29
CA ASP A 510 11.87 30.82 -33.63
C ASP A 510 10.72 29.92 -34.11
N PHE A 511 9.50 30.45 -34.06
CA PHE A 511 8.38 29.96 -34.85
C PHE A 511 7.88 31.08 -35.77
N GLU A 512 7.72 30.79 -37.06
CA GLU A 512 7.02 31.69 -37.99
C GLU A 512 5.61 31.17 -38.25
N LEU A 513 4.62 31.98 -37.88
CA LEU A 513 3.21 31.74 -38.18
C LEU A 513 2.85 32.39 -39.51
N TYR A 514 2.53 31.59 -40.51
CA TYR A 514 1.99 32.09 -41.79
C TYR A 514 0.48 32.24 -41.68
N GLN A 515 -0.03 33.44 -41.93
CA GLN A 515 -1.46 33.72 -41.92
C GLN A 515 -2.15 33.07 -43.13
N ASN A 516 -3.02 32.09 -42.88
CA ASN A 516 -3.98 31.66 -43.89
C ASN A 516 -5.14 32.67 -43.94
N TYR A 517 -5.34 33.29 -45.09
CA TYR A 517 -6.51 34.14 -45.36
C TYR A 517 -7.81 33.37 -45.09
N PRO A 518 -8.83 33.98 -44.46
CA PRO A 518 -10.04 33.26 -44.07
C PRO A 518 -10.83 32.79 -45.29
N ASN A 519 -10.99 31.47 -45.42
CA ASN A 519 -12.01 30.86 -46.27
C ASN A 519 -13.23 30.56 -45.37
N PRO A 520 -14.40 31.22 -45.59
CA PRO A 520 -15.56 31.08 -44.72
C PRO A 520 -16.28 29.70 -44.81
N PHE A 521 -15.75 28.73 -45.55
CA PHE A 521 -16.39 27.43 -45.78
C PHE A 521 -15.59 26.20 -45.32
N ASN A 522 -14.52 26.35 -44.53
CA ASN A 522 -13.79 25.19 -44.00
C ASN A 522 -13.36 25.42 -42.53
N PRO A 523 -13.90 24.68 -41.54
CA PRO A 523 -13.68 24.96 -40.11
C PRO A 523 -12.38 24.38 -39.53
N THR A 524 -11.45 23.87 -40.34
CA THR A 524 -10.18 23.32 -39.85
C THR A 524 -8.97 23.98 -40.50
N THR A 525 -8.04 24.43 -39.64
CA THR A 525 -6.73 24.97 -40.00
C THR A 525 -5.68 23.86 -39.84
N ILE A 526 -4.87 23.63 -40.88
CA ILE A 526 -3.71 22.72 -40.81
C ILE A 526 -2.45 23.59 -40.68
N ILE A 527 -1.71 23.41 -39.59
CA ILE A 527 -0.41 24.05 -39.37
C ILE A 527 0.69 23.07 -39.81
N LYS A 528 1.63 23.55 -40.63
CA LYS A 528 2.86 22.82 -40.99
C LYS A 528 4.05 23.49 -40.32
N TYR A 529 4.92 22.69 -39.69
CA TYR A 529 6.19 23.16 -39.11
C TYR A 529 7.33 22.24 -39.55
N THR A 530 8.57 22.72 -39.41
CA THR A 530 9.79 21.94 -39.70
C THR A 530 10.74 22.07 -38.51
N VAL A 531 11.36 20.97 -38.08
CA VAL A 531 12.32 20.97 -36.96
C VAL A 531 13.75 20.89 -37.53
N PRO A 532 14.72 21.71 -37.07
CA PRO A 532 16.11 21.61 -37.50
C PRO A 532 16.80 20.34 -36.94
N THR A 533 17.63 19.69 -37.75
CA THR A 533 18.46 18.55 -37.32
C THR A 533 19.55 18.96 -36.32
N VAL A 534 19.62 18.27 -35.18
CA VAL A 534 20.61 18.47 -34.12
C VAL A 534 21.91 17.72 -34.45
N THR A 535 23.06 18.37 -34.28
CA THR A 535 24.39 17.71 -34.32
C THR A 535 24.93 17.63 -32.90
N LEU A 536 25.19 16.42 -32.40
CA LEU A 536 25.76 16.21 -31.06
C LEU A 536 27.23 16.67 -31.04
N ARG A 537 27.60 17.54 -30.09
CA ARG A 537 29.01 17.81 -29.73
C ARG A 537 29.39 16.94 -28.53
N GLU A 538 30.51 16.24 -28.63
CA GLU A 538 31.08 15.49 -27.50
C GLU A 538 31.60 16.44 -26.41
N PRO A 539 31.62 16.00 -25.13
CA PRO A 539 32.10 16.81 -24.01
C PRO A 539 33.62 16.95 -24.06
N GLN A 540 34.13 18.18 -23.97
CA GLN A 540 35.54 18.42 -23.67
C GLN A 540 35.80 18.11 -22.18
N SER A 541 36.73 17.21 -21.92
CA SER A 541 37.30 16.98 -20.59
C SER A 541 38.34 18.06 -20.29
N ASP A 542 38.01 19.02 -19.44
CA ASP A 542 39.02 19.93 -18.88
C ASP A 542 39.53 19.35 -17.55
N ILE A 543 40.77 18.86 -17.64
CA ILE A 543 41.64 18.54 -16.52
C ILE A 543 42.29 19.86 -16.08
N HIS A 544 42.09 20.28 -14.83
CA HIS A 544 43.13 20.93 -14.03
C HIS A 544 42.86 20.79 -12.53
#